data_AF-A0A953M956-F1
#
_entry.id   AF-A0A953M956-F1
#
_cell.length_a   1.000
_cell.length_b   1.000
_cell.length_c   1.000
_cell.angle_alpha   90.00
_cell.angle_beta   90.00
_cell.angle_gamma   90.00
#
_symmetry.space_group_name_H-M   'P 1'
#
loop_
_entity.id
_entity.type
_entity.pdbx_description
1 polymer ?
#
loop_
_entity_poly.entity_id
_entity_poly.type
_entity_poly.pdbx_seq_one_letter_code
_entity_poly.pdbx_strand_id
1 'polypeptide(L)'
;TGSVRMTRDPGGGQRYWADIQLAEVRLAPLLVDVQAPEQATLADGPGEQIRTVPDAAEWDQSGDLSRGLVNASLSLTGIVGSESGRRGRGRIIASGGPVVMLPLLTPLIEFSNLQPPLGDELRLALASFYLDETGVCFEDIAVLSDSVELLGYGTMSWPGGELDLRVRSQAVNRIPVVSGMIETVRDELLTTRLTGPIGSPDFSTESFAATRRVMGSLFGGEDNPNRRRLRDIGLSADAARRRIRTAESLMDRIEAGEVSPSARGGNDAP
;
A
#
# COMPACT_ATOMS: atom_id res chain seq x y z
N THR A 1 -17.57 4.95 -7.68
CA THR A 1 -18.17 6.19 -8.22
C THR A 1 -17.07 7.13 -8.67
N GLY A 2 -17.38 8.12 -9.50
CA GLY A 2 -16.38 9.10 -9.90
C GLY A 2 -16.99 10.27 -10.66
N SER A 3 -16.27 11.38 -10.72
CA SER A 3 -16.64 12.54 -11.51
C SER A 3 -15.44 13.05 -12.29
N VAL A 4 -15.68 13.47 -13.53
CA VAL A 4 -14.66 14.04 -14.39
C VAL A 4 -15.15 15.38 -14.90
N ARG A 5 -14.31 16.40 -14.78
CA ARG A 5 -14.56 17.75 -15.30
C ARG A 5 -13.46 18.12 -16.27
N MET A 6 -13.83 18.71 -17.39
CA MET A 6 -12.90 19.25 -18.36
C MET A 6 -13.14 20.75 -18.49
N THR A 7 -12.07 21.53 -18.56
CA THR A 7 -12.13 22.98 -18.72
C THR A 7 -11.09 23.41 -19.73
N ARG A 8 -11.46 24.32 -20.63
CA ARG A 8 -10.53 24.87 -21.62
C ARG A 8 -9.69 25.97 -20.96
N ASP A 9 -8.38 25.85 -21.05
CA ASP A 9 -7.43 26.87 -20.60
C ASP A 9 -7.39 28.02 -21.63
N PRO A 10 -7.16 29.28 -21.24
CA PRO A 10 -7.07 30.41 -22.17
C PRO A 10 -5.96 30.24 -23.23
N GLY A 11 -4.94 29.44 -22.92
CA GLY A 11 -3.86 29.05 -23.85
C GLY A 11 -4.24 27.98 -24.87
N GLY A 12 -5.52 27.59 -24.96
CA GLY A 12 -6.02 26.61 -25.93
C GLY A 12 -5.91 25.15 -25.51
N GLY A 13 -5.17 24.84 -24.44
CA GLY A 13 -5.11 23.51 -23.83
C GLY A 13 -6.43 23.12 -23.15
N GLN A 14 -6.68 21.81 -23.01
CA GLN A 14 -7.77 21.31 -22.16
C GLN A 14 -7.18 20.81 -20.84
N ARG A 15 -7.69 21.28 -19.72
CA ARG A 15 -7.38 20.77 -18.38
C ARG A 15 -8.47 19.81 -17.95
N TYR A 16 -8.08 18.69 -17.36
CA TYR A 16 -9.02 17.76 -16.75
C TYR A 16 -8.80 17.69 -15.25
N TRP A 17 -9.89 17.40 -14.55
CA TRP A 17 -9.94 17.04 -13.13
C TRP A 17 -10.79 15.79 -13.01
N ALA A 18 -10.28 14.76 -12.34
CA ALA A 18 -10.97 13.50 -12.11
C ALA A 18 -10.91 13.16 -10.62
N ASP A 19 -12.05 12.82 -10.05
CA ASP A 19 -12.17 12.24 -8.71
C ASP A 19 -12.77 10.85 -8.84
N ILE A 20 -12.10 9.85 -8.30
CA ILE A 20 -12.50 8.46 -8.32
C ILE A 20 -12.58 7.97 -6.89
N GLN A 21 -13.68 7.30 -6.57
CA GLN A 21 -13.90 6.65 -5.28
C GLN A 21 -14.36 5.22 -5.51
N LEU A 22 -13.66 4.28 -4.89
CA LEU A 22 -14.00 2.87 -4.84
C LEU A 22 -14.40 2.56 -3.40
N ALA A 23 -15.54 1.89 -3.24
CA ALA A 23 -16.03 1.45 -1.93
C ALA A 23 -16.32 -0.04 -2.00
N GLU A 24 -15.81 -0.79 -1.03
CA GLU A 24 -16.04 -2.23 -0.84
C GLU A 24 -15.81 -3.07 -2.10
N VAL A 25 -14.80 -2.70 -2.90
CA VAL A 25 -14.44 -3.44 -4.12
C VAL A 25 -13.55 -4.63 -3.72
N ARG A 26 -13.81 -5.81 -4.28
CA ARG A 26 -12.95 -6.98 -4.05
C ARG A 26 -11.53 -6.71 -4.59
N LEU A 27 -10.51 -7.14 -3.85
CA LEU A 27 -9.10 -6.85 -4.19
C LEU A 27 -8.57 -7.69 -5.36
N ALA A 28 -8.81 -9.00 -5.37
CA ALA A 28 -8.26 -9.92 -6.38
C ALA A 28 -8.48 -9.46 -7.83
N PRO A 29 -9.68 -9.01 -8.22
CA PRO A 29 -9.93 -8.49 -9.57
C PRO A 29 -9.02 -7.34 -9.97
N LEU A 30 -8.83 -6.39 -9.03
CA LEU A 30 -8.00 -5.21 -9.25
C LEU A 30 -6.53 -5.57 -9.43
N LEU A 31 -6.06 -6.62 -8.73
CA LEU A 31 -4.69 -7.09 -8.87
C LEU A 31 -4.42 -7.69 -10.25
N VAL A 32 -5.37 -8.47 -10.77
CA VAL A 32 -5.25 -9.04 -12.13
C VAL A 32 -5.17 -7.93 -13.18
N ASP A 33 -6.01 -6.90 -13.06
CA ASP A 33 -6.02 -5.77 -13.99
C ASP A 33 -4.72 -4.95 -13.93
N VAL A 34 -4.15 -4.75 -12.74
CA VAL A 34 -2.89 -4.02 -12.56
C VAL A 34 -1.68 -4.81 -13.04
N GLN A 35 -1.72 -6.15 -12.95
CA GLN A 35 -0.63 -7.03 -13.40
C GLN A 35 -0.69 -7.37 -14.88
N ALA A 36 -1.83 -7.09 -15.55
CA ALA A 36 -1.96 -7.34 -16.97
C ALA A 36 -0.93 -6.51 -17.75
N PRO A 37 -0.04 -7.15 -18.53
CA PRO A 37 0.96 -6.42 -19.30
C PRO A 37 0.29 -5.46 -20.29
N GLU A 38 0.80 -4.23 -20.35
CA GLU A 38 0.32 -3.10 -21.17
C GLU A 38 0.21 -3.42 -22.69
N GLN A 39 0.73 -4.56 -23.13
CA GLN A 39 0.70 -5.04 -24.52
C GLN A 39 -0.68 -5.53 -25.00
N ALA A 40 -1.73 -5.52 -24.16
CA ALA A 40 -3.11 -5.65 -24.63
C ALA A 40 -3.63 -4.29 -25.16
N THR A 41 -2.94 -3.73 -26.16
CA THR A 41 -3.40 -2.52 -26.85
C THR A 41 -4.76 -2.77 -27.51
N LEU A 42 -5.73 -1.87 -27.27
CA LEU A 42 -7.03 -1.74 -27.97
C LEU A 42 -6.93 -1.58 -29.52
N ALA A 43 -5.74 -1.72 -30.09
CA ALA A 43 -5.45 -1.59 -31.52
C ALA A 43 -5.59 -2.92 -32.27
N ASP A 44 -5.56 -4.06 -31.59
CA ASP A 44 -6.03 -5.31 -32.18
C ASP A 44 -7.56 -5.25 -32.14
N GLY A 45 -8.19 -5.24 -33.31
CA GLY A 45 -9.65 -5.20 -33.45
C GLY A 45 -10.34 -6.34 -32.67
N PRO A 46 -11.68 -6.42 -32.68
CA PRO A 46 -12.44 -7.47 -32.00
C PRO A 46 -12.21 -8.83 -32.69
N GLY A 47 -11.01 -9.37 -32.54
CA GLY A 47 -10.55 -10.65 -33.05
C GLY A 47 -10.33 -11.57 -31.87
N GLU A 48 -11.44 -12.14 -31.40
CA GLU A 48 -11.52 -13.55 -30.96
C GLU A 48 -10.51 -14.07 -29.90
N GLN A 49 -9.95 -13.20 -29.07
CA GLN A 49 -9.40 -13.59 -27.77
C GLN A 49 -9.96 -12.66 -26.70
N ILE A 50 -11.29 -12.65 -26.58
CA ILE A 50 -11.91 -12.33 -25.30
C ILE A 50 -11.43 -13.42 -24.36
N ARG A 51 -10.35 -13.16 -23.60
CA ARG A 51 -10.18 -13.81 -22.30
C ARG A 51 -11.50 -13.51 -21.59
N THR A 52 -12.33 -14.53 -21.46
CA THR A 52 -13.53 -14.47 -20.65
C THR A 52 -13.09 -13.96 -19.30
N VAL A 53 -13.37 -12.68 -19.03
CA VAL A 53 -13.43 -12.18 -17.67
C VAL A 53 -14.37 -13.16 -16.99
N PRO A 54 -13.89 -13.99 -16.05
CA PRO A 54 -14.73 -15.03 -15.49
C PRO A 54 -15.98 -14.36 -14.91
N ASP A 55 -17.12 -15.00 -15.07
CA ASP A 55 -18.39 -14.43 -14.63
C ASP A 55 -18.28 -14.11 -13.13
N ALA A 56 -18.96 -13.06 -12.65
CA ALA A 56 -18.89 -12.68 -11.23
C ALA A 56 -19.28 -13.85 -10.29
N ALA A 57 -20.09 -14.78 -10.81
CA ALA A 57 -20.47 -16.03 -10.16
C ALA A 57 -19.35 -17.11 -10.14
N GLU A 58 -18.41 -17.09 -11.09
CA GLU A 58 -17.22 -17.96 -11.06
C GLU A 58 -16.21 -17.49 -10.02
N TRP A 59 -16.08 -16.19 -9.77
CA TRP A 59 -15.17 -15.66 -8.72
C TRP A 59 -15.62 -16.02 -7.31
N ASP A 60 -16.93 -16.22 -7.12
CA ASP A 60 -17.50 -16.70 -5.86
C ASP A 60 -17.26 -18.21 -5.64
N GLN A 61 -17.04 -18.97 -6.72
CA GLN A 61 -16.78 -20.41 -6.69
C GLN A 61 -15.29 -20.75 -6.75
N SER A 62 -14.48 -19.95 -7.45
CA SER A 62 -13.03 -20.09 -7.56
C SER A 62 -12.34 -19.43 -6.36
N GLY A 63 -12.64 -19.92 -5.16
CA GLY A 63 -11.96 -19.61 -3.90
C GLY A 63 -11.23 -18.28 -3.89
N ASP A 64 -11.96 -17.15 -3.95
CA ASP A 64 -11.42 -15.78 -3.93
C ASP A 64 -10.27 -15.73 -2.93
N LEU A 65 -9.06 -15.70 -3.48
CA LEU A 65 -7.84 -15.91 -2.73
C LEU A 65 -7.51 -14.68 -1.89
N SER A 66 -8.03 -13.50 -2.29
CA SER A 66 -7.80 -12.28 -1.55
C SER A 66 -8.85 -12.04 -0.47
N ARG A 67 -10.14 -12.36 -0.72
CA ARG A 67 -11.36 -12.05 0.08
C ARG A 67 -11.49 -10.62 0.65
N GLY A 68 -10.47 -9.78 0.50
CA GLY A 68 -10.36 -8.46 1.07
C GLY A 68 -11.22 -7.46 0.32
N LEU A 69 -11.82 -6.57 1.10
CA LEU A 69 -12.53 -5.39 0.60
C LEU A 69 -11.56 -4.22 0.50
N VAL A 70 -11.68 -3.46 -0.58
CA VAL A 70 -10.86 -2.30 -0.89
C VAL A 70 -11.74 -1.06 -0.97
N ASN A 71 -11.33 -0.06 -0.21
CA ASN A 71 -11.81 1.31 -0.33
C ASN A 71 -10.65 2.15 -0.87
N ALA A 72 -10.88 2.87 -1.97
CA ALA A 72 -9.86 3.73 -2.56
C ALA A 72 -10.43 5.09 -2.94
N SER A 73 -9.57 6.10 -2.92
CA SER A 73 -9.87 7.42 -3.43
C SER A 73 -8.68 7.93 -4.23
N LEU A 74 -8.95 8.58 -5.35
CA LEU A 74 -7.93 9.18 -6.21
C LEU A 74 -8.49 10.47 -6.79
N SER A 75 -7.78 11.58 -6.56
CA SER A 75 -8.00 12.84 -7.24
C SER A 75 -6.83 13.10 -8.19
N LEU A 76 -7.12 13.38 -9.45
CA LEU A 76 -6.13 13.58 -10.50
C LEU A 76 -6.46 14.83 -11.30
N THR A 77 -5.46 15.64 -11.60
CA THR A 77 -5.56 16.80 -12.47
C THR A 77 -4.43 16.79 -13.49
N GLY A 78 -4.68 17.31 -14.69
CA GLY A 78 -3.65 17.41 -15.71
C GLY A 78 -4.12 18.11 -16.97
N ILE A 79 -3.23 18.18 -17.95
CA ILE A 79 -3.53 18.70 -19.29
C ILE A 79 -3.78 17.50 -20.21
N VAL A 80 -4.88 17.53 -20.95
CA VAL A 80 -5.24 16.48 -21.91
C VAL A 80 -4.17 16.39 -23.00
N GLY A 81 -3.71 15.17 -23.29
CA GLY A 81 -2.65 14.92 -24.29
C GLY A 81 -1.23 15.22 -23.80
N SER A 82 -1.06 15.65 -22.55
CA SER A 82 0.25 15.85 -21.92
C SER A 82 0.49 14.81 -20.83
N GLU A 83 1.63 14.12 -20.89
CA GLU A 83 2.12 13.32 -19.78
C GLU A 83 2.73 14.22 -18.71
N SER A 84 3.43 15.27 -19.14
CA SER A 84 3.92 16.31 -18.24
C SER A 84 2.77 17.12 -17.66
N GLY A 85 2.84 17.37 -16.35
CA GLY A 85 1.85 18.15 -15.60
C GLY A 85 0.69 17.37 -14.99
N ARG A 86 0.68 16.03 -15.07
CA ARG A 86 -0.24 15.21 -14.28
C ARG A 86 0.14 15.29 -12.81
N ARG A 87 -0.84 15.59 -11.97
CA ARG A 87 -0.68 15.64 -10.51
C ARG A 87 -1.90 15.02 -9.86
N GLY A 88 -1.71 14.31 -8.77
CA GLY A 88 -2.84 13.73 -8.06
C GLY A 88 -2.48 13.29 -6.66
N ARG A 89 -3.51 12.87 -5.93
CA ARG A 89 -3.37 12.29 -4.60
C ARG A 89 -4.35 11.16 -4.46
N GLY A 90 -3.92 10.09 -3.82
CA GLY A 90 -4.77 8.94 -3.58
C GLY A 90 -4.52 8.30 -2.24
N ARG A 91 -5.51 7.51 -1.83
CA ARG A 91 -5.45 6.67 -0.65
C ARG A 91 -6.15 5.36 -0.95
N ILE A 92 -5.53 4.27 -0.53
CA ILE A 92 -6.07 2.91 -0.62
C ILE A 92 -6.13 2.36 0.79
N ILE A 93 -7.22 1.68 1.11
CA ILE A 93 -7.44 0.94 2.34
C ILE A 93 -7.99 -0.42 1.95
N ALA A 94 -7.35 -1.51 2.36
CA ALA A 94 -7.85 -2.85 2.19
C ALA A 94 -7.95 -3.57 3.55
N SER A 95 -8.95 -4.42 3.71
CA SER A 95 -9.19 -5.16 4.96
C SER A 95 -9.90 -6.49 4.69
N GLY A 96 -9.70 -7.47 5.57
CA GLY A 96 -10.55 -8.67 5.63
C GLY A 96 -10.22 -9.75 4.61
N GLY A 97 -8.98 -10.23 4.57
CA GLY A 97 -8.55 -11.27 3.62
C GLY A 97 -7.23 -11.93 4.03
N PRO A 98 -6.86 -13.13 3.56
CA PRO A 98 -5.59 -13.75 3.94
C PRO A 98 -4.37 -12.95 3.42
N VAL A 99 -3.36 -12.75 4.28
CA VAL A 99 -2.11 -12.00 3.95
C VAL A 99 -1.27 -12.70 2.89
N VAL A 100 -1.38 -14.02 2.81
CA VAL A 100 -0.46 -14.98 2.17
C VAL A 100 -0.30 -14.77 0.65
N MET A 101 -1.13 -13.95 0.00
CA MET A 101 -1.16 -13.82 -1.46
C MET A 101 -1.01 -12.40 -2.00
N LEU A 102 -0.54 -11.45 -1.19
CA LEU A 102 -0.01 -10.20 -1.76
C LEU A 102 1.39 -10.49 -2.33
N PRO A 103 1.63 -10.37 -3.66
CA PRO A 103 2.89 -10.75 -4.30
C PRO A 103 4.14 -10.12 -3.69
N LEU A 104 3.97 -8.96 -3.05
CA LEU A 104 5.01 -8.21 -2.36
C LEU A 104 5.25 -8.67 -0.90
N LEU A 105 4.27 -9.31 -0.26
CA LEU A 105 4.33 -9.60 1.18
C LEU A 105 4.75 -11.03 1.51
N THR A 106 4.38 -12.01 0.69
CA THR A 106 4.74 -13.42 0.91
C THR A 106 6.25 -13.59 1.09
N PRO A 107 7.11 -13.00 0.22
CA PRO A 107 8.56 -13.11 0.38
C PRO A 107 9.07 -12.38 1.64
N LEU A 108 8.45 -11.27 2.03
CA LEU A 108 8.84 -10.51 3.23
C LEU A 108 8.55 -11.30 4.51
N ILE A 109 7.43 -12.02 4.58
CA ILE A 109 7.04 -12.78 5.77
C ILE A 109 7.79 -14.10 5.85
N GLU A 110 7.97 -14.80 4.72
CA GLU A 110 8.80 -16.01 4.65
C GLU A 110 10.23 -15.75 5.13
N PHE A 111 10.79 -14.59 4.80
CA PHE A 111 12.11 -14.18 5.26
C PHE A 111 12.16 -13.78 6.75
N SER A 112 11.06 -13.27 7.30
CA SER A 112 11.01 -12.75 8.68
C SER A 112 10.71 -13.81 9.74
N ASN A 113 9.98 -14.89 9.42
CA ASN A 113 9.44 -15.79 10.44
C ASN A 113 9.96 -17.24 10.45
N LEU A 114 10.77 -17.69 9.48
CA LEU A 114 11.24 -19.10 9.36
C LEU A 114 10.11 -20.16 9.42
N GLN A 115 8.85 -19.74 9.45
CA GLN A 115 7.64 -20.52 9.36
C GLN A 115 6.67 -19.75 8.45
N PRO A 116 6.11 -20.40 7.43
CA PRO A 116 5.12 -19.76 6.57
C PRO A 116 3.89 -19.38 7.42
N PRO A 117 3.35 -18.16 7.26
CA PRO A 117 2.14 -17.71 7.95
C PRO A 117 0.93 -18.45 7.36
N LEU A 118 0.73 -19.71 7.75
CA LEU A 118 -0.44 -20.47 7.32
C LEU A 118 -1.67 -19.92 8.06
N GLY A 119 -2.45 -19.08 7.38
CA GLY A 119 -3.73 -18.58 7.87
C GLY A 119 -3.70 -17.24 8.59
N ASP A 120 -2.64 -16.44 8.47
CA ASP A 120 -2.64 -15.07 8.99
C ASP A 120 -3.56 -14.18 8.12
N GLU A 121 -4.47 -13.46 8.77
CA GLU A 121 -5.45 -12.59 8.11
C GLU A 121 -4.96 -11.13 8.09
N LEU A 122 -5.10 -10.49 6.93
CA LEU A 122 -4.87 -9.08 6.73
C LEU A 122 -5.99 -8.33 7.44
N ARG A 123 -5.66 -7.72 8.56
CA ARG A 123 -6.55 -6.83 9.28
C ARG A 123 -6.70 -5.52 8.54
N LEU A 124 -5.57 -4.94 8.14
CA LEU A 124 -5.55 -3.64 7.47
C LEU A 124 -4.32 -3.47 6.59
N ALA A 125 -4.52 -3.10 5.33
CA ALA A 125 -3.51 -2.48 4.50
C ALA A 125 -3.93 -1.06 4.16
N LEU A 126 -3.00 -0.12 4.22
CA LEU A 126 -3.21 1.27 3.90
C LEU A 126 -2.05 1.79 3.07
N ALA A 127 -2.34 2.54 2.02
CA ALA A 127 -1.35 3.29 1.26
C ALA A 127 -1.86 4.71 1.02
N SER A 128 -1.02 5.72 1.28
CA SER A 128 -1.25 7.11 0.89
C SER A 128 -0.17 7.53 -0.09
N PHE A 129 -0.55 8.17 -1.19
CA PHE A 129 0.38 8.54 -2.24
C PHE A 129 -0.02 9.83 -2.95
N TYR A 130 0.95 10.43 -3.60
CA TYR A 130 0.72 11.48 -4.59
C TYR A 130 1.34 11.10 -5.92
N LEU A 131 0.79 11.66 -6.99
CA LEU A 131 1.33 11.55 -8.33
C LEU A 131 1.92 12.89 -8.73
N ASP A 132 3.07 12.83 -9.38
CA ASP A 132 3.68 13.97 -10.06
C ASP A 132 4.12 13.58 -11.48
N GLU A 133 4.93 14.43 -12.09
CA GLU A 133 5.38 14.26 -13.48
C GLU A 133 6.34 13.08 -13.66
N THR A 134 6.93 12.57 -12.57
CA THR A 134 7.94 11.51 -12.59
C THR A 134 7.39 10.15 -12.19
N GLY A 135 6.30 10.11 -11.43
CA GLY A 135 5.67 8.88 -11.02
C GLY A 135 4.74 9.01 -9.84
N VAL A 136 4.61 7.90 -9.12
CA VAL A 136 3.83 7.79 -7.88
C VAL A 136 4.81 7.81 -6.70
N CYS A 137 4.59 8.69 -5.73
CA CYS A 137 5.32 8.70 -4.47
C CYS A 137 4.40 8.22 -3.34
N PHE A 138 4.77 7.10 -2.73
CA PHE A 138 4.10 6.56 -1.56
C PHE A 138 4.64 7.25 -0.31
N GLU A 139 3.79 8.06 0.31
CA GLU A 139 4.10 8.78 1.54
C GLU A 139 4.10 7.82 2.73
N ASP A 140 3.07 6.98 2.81
CA ASP A 140 2.87 6.01 3.87
C ASP A 140 2.31 4.70 3.29
N ILE A 141 2.94 3.59 3.62
CA ILE A 141 2.42 2.23 3.40
C ILE A 141 2.40 1.55 4.76
N ALA A 142 1.26 0.98 5.14
CA ALA A 142 1.11 0.20 6.35
C ALA A 142 0.36 -1.09 6.05
N VAL A 143 0.86 -2.21 6.55
CA VAL A 143 0.19 -3.51 6.49
C VAL A 143 0.21 -4.11 7.87
N LEU A 144 -0.95 -4.51 8.36
CA LEU A 144 -1.16 -5.06 9.70
C LEU A 144 -1.86 -6.40 9.57
N SER A 145 -1.26 -7.40 10.19
CA SER A 145 -1.84 -8.71 10.47
C SER A 145 -1.70 -9.02 11.96
N ASP A 146 -2.17 -10.19 12.39
CA ASP A 146 -1.99 -10.60 13.79
C ASP A 146 -0.53 -10.91 14.11
N SER A 147 0.25 -11.32 13.11
CA SER A 147 1.64 -11.72 13.33
C SER A 147 2.66 -10.63 13.00
N VAL A 148 2.37 -9.76 12.04
CA VAL A 148 3.35 -8.84 11.45
C VAL A 148 2.75 -7.44 11.22
N GLU A 149 3.58 -6.43 11.50
CA GLU A 149 3.36 -5.06 11.08
C GLU A 149 4.45 -4.65 10.08
N LEU A 150 4.05 -4.21 8.89
CA LEU A 150 4.93 -3.65 7.87
C LEU A 150 4.65 -2.16 7.70
N LEU A 151 5.69 -1.36 7.67
CA LEU A 151 5.62 0.09 7.47
C LEU A 151 6.61 0.50 6.41
N GLY A 152 6.18 1.20 5.37
CA GLY A 152 7.05 1.57 4.28
C GLY A 152 6.69 2.85 3.56
N TYR A 153 7.52 3.21 2.60
CA TYR A 153 7.42 4.40 1.75
C TYR A 153 8.30 4.19 0.51
N GLY A 154 8.13 5.03 -0.50
CA GLY A 154 9.01 5.02 -1.66
C GLY A 154 8.38 5.57 -2.90
N THR A 155 8.81 5.09 -4.06
CA THR A 155 8.35 5.59 -5.35
C THR A 155 8.05 4.45 -6.31
N MET A 156 7.22 4.75 -7.31
CA MET A 156 6.99 3.91 -8.47
C MET A 156 7.04 4.77 -9.73
N SER A 157 7.74 4.33 -10.76
CA SER A 157 7.70 5.00 -12.06
C SER A 157 6.31 4.86 -12.69
N TRP A 158 5.88 5.86 -13.45
CA TRP A 158 4.63 5.81 -14.21
C TRP A 158 4.86 6.40 -15.60
N PRO A 159 4.52 5.71 -16.70
CA PRO A 159 3.74 4.47 -16.77
C PRO A 159 4.50 3.15 -16.49
N GLY A 160 5.80 3.16 -16.20
CA GLY A 160 6.63 1.93 -16.16
C GLY A 160 6.41 0.95 -14.98
N GLY A 161 5.84 1.38 -13.85
CA GLY A 161 5.58 0.48 -12.71
C GLY A 161 6.82 -0.02 -11.96
N GLU A 162 7.98 0.63 -12.14
CA GLU A 162 9.23 0.28 -11.45
C GLU A 162 9.21 0.81 -10.03
N LEU A 163 9.21 -0.09 -9.05
CA LEU A 163 9.20 0.22 -7.63
C LEU A 163 10.61 0.53 -7.11
N ASP A 164 10.67 1.43 -6.12
CA ASP A 164 11.76 1.56 -5.15
C ASP A 164 11.13 1.90 -3.80
N LEU A 165 10.80 0.85 -3.04
CA LEU A 165 10.17 0.94 -1.72
C LEU A 165 11.16 0.54 -0.64
N ARG A 166 11.03 1.18 0.52
CA ARG A 166 11.69 0.77 1.76
C ARG A 166 10.62 0.41 2.76
N VAL A 167 10.65 -0.83 3.22
CA VAL A 167 9.67 -1.39 4.14
C VAL A 167 10.41 -1.88 5.37
N ARG A 168 9.91 -1.51 6.53
CA ARG A 168 10.35 -2.00 7.83
C ARG A 168 9.33 -3.02 8.32
N SER A 169 9.81 -4.19 8.71
CA SER A 169 9.00 -5.22 9.36
C SER A 169 9.19 -5.21 10.87
N GLN A 170 8.11 -5.47 11.60
CA GLN A 170 8.12 -5.69 13.04
C GLN A 170 7.13 -6.81 13.40
N ALA A 171 7.58 -7.82 14.15
CA ALA A 171 6.71 -8.87 14.66
C ALA A 171 5.83 -8.34 15.80
N VAL A 172 4.52 -8.65 15.76
CA VAL A 172 3.55 -8.21 16.78
C VAL A 172 3.48 -9.20 17.95
N ASN A 173 3.49 -10.51 17.66
CA ASN A 173 3.35 -11.57 18.67
C ASN A 173 4.69 -12.17 19.12
N ARG A 174 4.87 -12.27 20.45
CA ARG A 174 5.99 -12.99 21.04
C ARG A 174 5.79 -14.51 20.93
N ILE A 175 6.56 -15.20 20.10
CA ILE A 175 6.79 -16.66 20.24
C ILE A 175 7.33 -16.98 21.66
N PRO A 176 6.57 -17.64 22.56
CA PRO A 176 6.98 -17.80 23.96
C PRO A 176 8.09 -18.86 24.21
N VAL A 177 8.77 -19.39 23.19
CA VAL A 177 9.44 -20.71 23.30
C VAL A 177 10.91 -20.74 22.86
N VAL A 178 11.57 -19.60 22.62
CA VAL A 178 13.02 -19.60 22.32
C VAL A 178 13.82 -19.22 23.57
N SER A 179 14.44 -20.25 24.16
CA SER A 179 15.27 -20.23 25.35
C SER A 179 16.53 -19.37 25.20
N GLY A 180 16.65 -18.33 26.03
CA GLY A 180 17.89 -17.83 26.64
C GLY A 180 18.96 -17.13 25.79
N MET A 181 19.03 -17.32 24.47
CA MET A 181 20.12 -16.74 23.64
C MET A 181 19.66 -15.98 22.38
N ILE A 182 18.35 -16.00 22.05
CA ILE A 182 17.77 -15.34 20.84
C ILE A 182 16.79 -14.21 21.23
N GLU A 183 16.99 -13.57 22.39
CA GLU A 183 16.22 -12.37 22.73
C GLU A 183 16.82 -11.09 22.15
N THR A 184 18.12 -11.07 21.83
CA THR A 184 18.82 -9.88 21.32
C THR A 184 18.61 -9.62 19.82
N VAL A 185 18.31 -10.65 19.03
CA VAL A 185 18.00 -10.54 17.58
C VAL A 185 16.51 -10.22 17.35
N ARG A 186 15.70 -10.29 18.41
CA ARG A 186 14.25 -10.33 18.33
C ARG A 186 13.58 -8.97 18.12
N ASP A 187 14.25 -7.90 18.55
CA ASP A 187 13.85 -6.51 18.29
C ASP A 187 14.49 -5.96 17.00
N GLU A 188 15.15 -6.80 16.21
CA GLU A 188 15.91 -6.35 15.05
C GLU A 188 14.95 -5.93 13.93
N LEU A 189 14.88 -4.61 13.74
CA LEU A 189 14.13 -3.98 12.66
C LEU A 189 14.77 -4.32 11.32
N LEU A 190 14.24 -5.34 10.65
CA LEU A 190 14.61 -5.63 9.27
C LEU A 190 14.00 -4.55 8.38
N THR A 191 14.88 -3.85 7.67
CA THR A 191 14.46 -2.97 6.57
C THR A 191 14.75 -3.68 5.28
N THR A 192 13.70 -3.97 4.54
CA THR A 192 13.77 -4.55 3.22
C THR A 192 13.56 -3.44 2.20
N ARG A 193 14.45 -3.40 1.22
CA ARG A 193 14.29 -2.57 0.04
C ARG A 193 13.72 -3.44 -1.08
N LEU A 194 12.61 -2.98 -1.66
CA LEU A 194 11.93 -3.62 -2.77
C LEU A 194 12.15 -2.76 -4.00
N THR A 195 12.74 -3.32 -5.04
CA THR A 195 13.03 -2.62 -6.30
C THR A 195 12.53 -3.40 -7.50
N GLY A 196 12.36 -2.76 -8.66
CA GLY A 196 11.99 -3.46 -9.90
C GLY A 196 10.47 -3.45 -10.17
N PRO A 197 9.99 -4.19 -11.17
CA PRO A 197 8.60 -4.13 -11.62
C PRO A 197 7.62 -4.57 -10.53
N ILE A 198 6.45 -3.91 -10.42
CA ILE A 198 5.41 -4.27 -9.44
C ILE A 198 4.94 -5.74 -9.51
N GLY A 199 5.01 -6.37 -10.69
CA GLY A 199 4.67 -7.79 -10.87
C GLY A 199 5.78 -8.77 -10.48
N SER A 200 7.04 -8.32 -10.44
CA SER A 200 8.22 -9.14 -10.17
C SER A 200 9.30 -8.34 -9.44
N PRO A 201 9.04 -7.88 -8.21
CA PRO A 201 9.96 -7.04 -7.46
C PRO A 201 11.16 -7.86 -6.95
N ASP A 202 12.33 -7.26 -6.97
CA ASP A 202 13.55 -7.72 -6.33
C ASP A 202 13.59 -7.27 -4.87
N PHE A 203 13.91 -8.21 -3.98
CA PHE A 203 14.00 -7.97 -2.53
C PHE A 203 15.46 -7.95 -2.11
N SER A 204 15.87 -6.86 -1.48
CA SER A 204 17.19 -6.77 -0.85
C SER A 204 17.04 -6.37 0.62
N THR A 205 17.56 -7.20 1.51
CA THR A 205 17.54 -6.89 2.94
C THR A 205 18.69 -5.94 3.26
N GLU A 206 18.35 -4.72 3.65
CA GLU A 206 19.30 -3.79 4.25
C GLU A 206 19.28 -4.06 5.76
N SER A 207 20.15 -4.96 6.24
CA SER A 207 20.33 -5.11 7.68
C SER A 207 20.85 -3.79 8.23
N PHE A 208 20.03 -3.13 9.05
CA PHE A 208 20.51 -2.00 9.82
C PHE A 208 21.55 -2.53 10.78
N ALA A 209 22.81 -2.26 10.46
CA ALA A 209 23.88 -2.27 11.42
C ALA A 209 23.56 -1.20 12.49
N ALA A 210 22.66 -1.49 13.44
CA ALA A 210 22.74 -0.94 14.79
C ALA A 210 24.20 -1.07 15.29
N THR A 211 24.88 -2.13 14.84
CA THR A 211 26.32 -2.43 14.83
C THR A 211 27.25 -1.34 14.22
N ARG A 212 26.83 -0.52 13.24
CA ARG A 212 27.66 0.57 12.69
C ARG A 212 27.49 1.90 13.44
N ARG A 213 26.42 2.09 14.21
CA ARG A 213 26.23 3.31 15.01
C ARG A 213 27.01 3.29 16.32
N VAL A 214 27.21 2.14 16.94
CA VAL A 214 28.16 2.05 18.06
C VAL A 214 29.59 2.34 17.56
N MET A 215 29.97 1.81 16.39
CA MET A 215 31.30 2.03 15.79
C MET A 215 31.52 3.46 15.24
N GLY A 216 30.48 4.11 14.68
CA GLY A 216 30.58 5.43 14.04
C GLY A 216 30.32 6.63 14.97
N SER A 217 29.74 6.41 16.15
CA SER A 217 29.59 7.47 17.18
C SER A 217 30.93 7.96 17.75
N LEU A 218 32.02 7.23 17.49
CA LEU A 218 33.40 7.65 17.76
C LEU A 218 34.04 8.50 16.64
N PHE A 219 33.41 8.64 15.47
CA PHE A 219 34.09 9.18 14.27
C PHE A 219 33.38 10.31 13.49
N GLY A 220 32.36 10.97 14.03
CA GLY A 220 31.86 12.28 13.53
C GLY A 220 31.51 12.37 12.03
N GLY A 221 30.26 12.10 11.66
CA GLY A 221 29.79 12.18 10.27
C GLY A 221 28.55 13.06 10.09
N GLU A 222 28.57 13.89 9.04
CA GLU A 222 27.54 14.85 8.64
C GLU A 222 26.13 14.23 8.51
N ASP A 223 25.13 15.07 8.77
CA ASP A 223 23.70 14.75 8.77
C ASP A 223 23.23 14.30 7.37
N ASN A 224 23.23 12.99 7.11
CA ASN A 224 22.77 12.44 5.83
C ASN A 224 21.26 12.73 5.62
N PRO A 225 20.83 13.32 4.48
CA PRO A 225 19.43 13.64 4.19
C PRO A 225 18.47 12.46 4.31
N ASN A 226 18.95 11.22 4.13
CA ASN A 226 18.16 10.01 4.33
C ASN A 226 17.72 9.81 5.79
N ARG A 227 18.53 10.25 6.78
CA ARG A 227 18.15 10.15 8.22
C ARG A 227 17.03 11.12 8.58
N ARG A 228 16.97 12.31 7.95
CA ARG A 228 15.90 13.28 8.19
C ARG A 228 14.58 12.75 7.65
N ARG A 229 14.56 12.30 6.38
CA ARG A 229 13.38 11.65 5.81
C ARG A 229 12.91 10.46 6.64
N LEU A 230 13.82 9.56 7.05
CA LEU A 230 13.46 8.42 7.91
C LEU A 230 12.90 8.83 9.27
N ARG A 231 13.38 9.93 9.87
CA ARG A 231 12.84 10.46 11.13
C ARG A 231 11.45 11.04 10.90
N ASP A 232 11.25 11.78 9.81
CA ASP A 232 9.95 12.33 9.42
C ASP A 232 8.96 11.20 9.13
N ILE A 233 9.42 10.12 8.47
CA ILE A 233 8.64 8.90 8.22
C ILE A 233 8.33 8.16 9.51
N GLY A 234 9.25 8.08 10.48
CA GLY A 234 8.96 7.53 11.80
C GLY A 234 7.85 8.31 12.51
N LEU A 235 7.88 9.64 12.42
CA LEU A 235 6.84 10.51 12.97
C LEU A 235 5.51 10.37 12.22
N SER A 236 5.53 10.25 10.89
CA SER A 236 4.36 9.99 10.05
C SER A 236 3.79 8.60 10.30
N ALA A 237 4.63 7.58 10.45
CA ALA A 237 4.26 6.21 10.77
C ALA A 237 3.65 6.11 12.19
N ASP A 238 4.17 6.85 13.17
CA ASP A 238 3.55 6.93 14.50
C ASP A 238 2.22 7.70 14.46
N ALA A 239 2.10 8.72 13.60
CA ALA A 239 0.82 9.37 13.34
C ALA A 239 -0.17 8.44 12.62
N ALA A 240 0.30 7.64 11.66
CA ALA A 240 -0.46 6.63 10.94
C ALA A 240 -0.90 5.53 11.90
N ARG A 241 -0.02 4.98 12.73
CA ARG A 241 -0.33 4.04 13.82
C ARG A 241 -1.37 4.58 14.78
N ARG A 242 -1.30 5.87 15.14
CA ARG A 242 -2.33 6.50 15.99
C ARG A 242 -3.67 6.57 15.26
N ARG A 243 -3.68 6.97 13.98
CA ARG A 243 -4.91 6.98 13.17
C ARG A 243 -5.48 5.59 12.97
N ILE A 244 -4.63 4.59 12.78
CA ILE A 244 -4.99 3.18 12.63
C ILE A 244 -5.56 2.66 13.93
N ARG A 245 -4.88 2.81 15.08
CA ARG A 245 -5.46 2.45 16.39
C ARG A 245 -6.77 3.16 16.68
N THR A 246 -6.90 4.43 16.29
CA THR A 246 -8.16 5.16 16.43
C THR A 246 -9.24 4.55 15.53
N ALA A 247 -8.90 4.20 14.29
CA ALA A 247 -9.80 3.56 13.35
C ALA A 247 -10.19 2.14 13.81
N GLU A 248 -9.26 1.33 14.28
CA GLU A 248 -9.51 0.02 14.90
C GLU A 248 -10.44 0.16 16.09
N SER A 249 -10.15 1.08 17.03
CA SER A 249 -11.04 1.33 18.17
C SER A 249 -12.42 1.80 17.76
N LEU A 250 -12.56 2.46 16.61
CA LEU A 250 -13.87 2.84 16.07
C LEU A 250 -14.58 1.64 15.45
N MET A 251 -13.86 0.77 14.73
CA MET A 251 -14.42 -0.45 14.15
C MET A 251 -14.88 -1.42 15.24
N ASP A 252 -14.04 -1.70 16.24
CA ASP A 252 -14.39 -2.55 17.38
C ASP A 252 -15.65 -2.03 18.10
N ARG A 253 -15.78 -0.71 18.25
CA ARG A 253 -16.96 -0.08 18.88
C ARG A 253 -18.21 -0.12 18.00
N ILE A 254 -18.06 -0.08 16.67
CA ILE A 254 -19.18 -0.27 15.74
C ILE A 254 -19.64 -1.73 15.79
N GLU A 255 -18.71 -2.69 15.78
CA GLU A 255 -19.02 -4.13 15.87
C GLU A 255 -19.67 -4.48 17.21
N ALA A 256 -19.20 -3.90 18.31
CA ALA A 256 -19.82 -4.03 19.63
C ALA A 256 -21.20 -3.33 19.74
N GLY A 257 -21.65 -2.64 18.70
CA GLY A 257 -22.92 -1.91 18.69
C GLY A 257 -22.94 -0.64 19.56
N GLU A 258 -21.78 -0.20 20.07
CA GLU A 258 -21.65 0.99 20.90
C GLU A 258 -21.78 2.29 20.10
N VAL A 259 -21.50 2.24 18.79
CA VAL A 259 -21.54 3.39 17.90
C VAL A 259 -22.40 3.04 16.70
N SER A 260 -23.55 3.71 16.58
CA SER A 260 -24.45 3.51 15.44
C SER A 260 -23.89 4.22 14.19
N PRO A 261 -23.72 3.52 13.05
CA PRO A 261 -23.09 4.06 11.85
C PRO A 261 -23.90 5.19 11.18
N SER A 262 -25.15 5.42 11.59
CA SER A 262 -26.06 6.41 11.01
C SER A 262 -25.94 7.84 11.58
N ALA A 263 -25.06 8.09 12.56
CA ALA A 263 -25.00 9.39 13.25
C ALA A 263 -24.26 10.51 12.49
N ARG A 264 -23.78 10.28 11.26
CA ARG A 264 -23.07 11.31 10.46
C ARG A 264 -23.85 11.69 9.20
N GLY A 265 -24.68 12.72 9.35
CA GLY A 265 -25.36 13.34 8.21
C GLY A 265 -26.46 14.34 8.56
N GLY A 266 -26.54 14.85 9.79
CA GLY A 266 -27.40 15.98 10.13
C GLY A 266 -26.76 17.28 9.65
N ASN A 267 -27.04 17.65 8.40
CA ASN A 267 -26.64 18.92 7.82
C ASN A 267 -27.60 20.01 8.31
N ASP A 268 -27.50 20.37 9.60
CA ASP A 268 -28.10 21.59 10.11
C ASP A 268 -27.12 22.74 9.83
N ALA A 269 -27.29 23.36 8.67
CA ALA A 269 -26.81 24.70 8.41
C ALA A 269 -28.00 25.67 8.54
N PRO A 270 -27.84 26.81 9.24
CA PRO A 270 -28.86 27.86 9.34
C PRO A 270 -29.08 28.62 8.02
#